data_AF-A0A3D3E8S1-F1
#
_entry.id   AF-A0A3D3E8S1-F1
#
_cell.length_a   1.000
_cell.length_b   1.000
_cell.length_c   1.000
_cell.angle_alpha   90.00
_cell.angle_beta   90.00
_cell.angle_gamma   90.00
#
_symmetry.space_group_name_H-M   'P 1'
#
loop_
_entity.id
_entity.type
_entity.pdbx_description
1 polymer ?
#
loop_
_entity_poly.entity_id
_entity_poly.type
_entity_poly.pdbx_seq_one_letter_code
_entity_poly.pdbx_strand_id
1 'polypeptide(L)'
;STSYTDNLVDGDTTPALDSNIISGLGVIQFSSAGLGNEGSVIYSYDTNTYLPWLNTENDNDGDYADNPFGKVTFGQFRGTDRVIYWREIVR
;
A
#
# COMPACT_ATOMS: atom_id res chain seq x y z
N SER A 1 9.49 19.45 -8.28
CA SER A 1 8.39 18.92 -9.11
C SER A 1 7.20 18.64 -8.22
N THR A 2 6.18 19.50 -8.26
CA THR A 2 5.01 19.45 -7.38
C THR A 2 3.82 18.86 -8.11
N SER A 3 3.77 17.53 -8.28
CA SER A 3 2.52 16.82 -8.60
C SER A 3 2.71 15.30 -8.57
N TYR A 4 2.39 14.68 -7.44
CA TYR A 4 1.65 13.42 -7.39
C TYR A 4 1.13 13.29 -5.96
N THR A 5 -0.19 13.23 -5.84
CA THR A 5 -1.05 13.27 -4.67
C THR A 5 -0.68 12.22 -3.62
N ASP A 6 -0.45 12.70 -2.39
CA ASP A 6 -0.36 11.90 -1.16
C ASP A 6 -1.66 12.12 -0.37
N ASN A 7 -2.79 11.86 -1.03
CA ASN A 7 -4.11 12.16 -0.49
C ASN A 7 -4.67 11.00 0.34
N LEU A 8 -4.09 9.81 0.20
CA LEU A 8 -4.49 8.64 0.95
C LEU A 8 -4.11 8.82 2.42
N VAL A 9 -5.10 8.73 3.31
CA VAL A 9 -4.91 8.83 4.77
C VAL A 9 -5.45 7.60 5.50
N ASP A 10 -5.12 7.49 6.79
CA ASP A 10 -5.61 6.42 7.65
C ASP A 10 -7.15 6.37 7.66
N GLY A 11 -7.70 5.18 7.40
CA GLY A 11 -9.14 4.94 7.35
C GLY A 11 -9.77 5.04 5.96
N ASP A 12 -9.09 5.61 4.96
CA ASP A 12 -9.57 5.60 3.57
C ASP A 12 -9.63 4.18 2.99
N THR A 13 -8.74 3.31 3.46
CA THR A 13 -8.76 1.88 3.19
C THR A 13 -8.76 1.12 4.51
N THR A 14 -9.43 -0.02 4.52
CA THR A 14 -9.55 -0.88 5.69
C THR A 14 -8.89 -2.23 5.40
N PRO A 15 -7.88 -2.63 6.18
CA PRO A 15 -7.27 -3.95 6.07
C PRO A 15 -8.19 -5.03 6.64
N ALA A 16 -8.18 -6.20 6.01
CA ALA A 16 -8.81 -7.41 6.50
C ALA A 16 -7.92 -8.63 6.21
N LEU A 17 -7.90 -9.59 7.13
CA LEU A 17 -7.33 -10.90 6.85
C LEU A 17 -8.34 -11.72 6.06
N ASP A 18 -7.95 -12.12 4.86
CA ASP A 18 -8.72 -13.05 4.03
C ASP A 18 -8.52 -14.50 4.48
N SER A 19 -7.34 -14.79 5.03
CA SER A 19 -7.03 -16.06 5.70
C SER A 19 -6.10 -15.84 6.89
N ASN A 20 -6.16 -16.75 7.86
CA ASN A 20 -5.24 -16.74 8.99
C ASN A 20 -3.80 -16.89 8.52
N ILE A 21 -2.87 -16.20 9.17
CA ILE A 21 -1.45 -16.37 8.92
C ILE A 21 -1.00 -17.68 9.55
N ILE A 22 -0.61 -18.65 8.73
CA ILE A 22 -0.13 -19.97 9.17
C ILE A 22 1.25 -20.18 8.57
N SER A 23 2.23 -20.52 9.42
CA SER A 23 3.63 -20.72 9.02
C SER A 23 4.23 -19.54 8.24
N GLY A 24 3.83 -18.31 8.59
CA GLY A 24 4.31 -17.09 7.94
C GLY A 24 3.58 -16.72 6.66
N LEU A 25 2.55 -17.47 6.26
CA LEU A 25 1.80 -17.23 5.03
C LEU A 25 0.36 -16.85 5.35
N GLY A 26 -0.08 -15.72 4.80
CA GLY A 26 -1.47 -15.25 4.87
C GLY A 26 -1.69 -14.13 3.86
N VAL A 27 -2.96 -13.75 3.67
CA VAL A 27 -3.36 -12.71 2.73
C VAL A 27 -4.04 -11.58 3.49
N ILE A 28 -3.48 -10.39 3.38
CA ILE A 28 -4.10 -9.14 3.84
C ILE A 28 -4.70 -8.46 2.61
N GLN A 29 -6.00 -8.23 2.66
CA GLN A 29 -6.73 -7.50 1.64
C GLN A 29 -7.07 -6.11 2.16
N PHE A 30 -7.03 -5.13 1.27
CA PHE A 30 -7.37 -3.75 1.55
C PHE A 30 -8.63 -3.40 0.78
N SER A 31 -9.59 -2.73 1.43
CA SER A 31 -10.76 -2.21 0.73
C SER A 31 -10.36 -1.11 -0.27
N SER A 32 -11.26 -0.80 -1.21
CA SER A 32 -11.03 0.30 -2.13
C SER A 32 -10.85 1.61 -1.37
N ALA A 33 -9.77 2.35 -1.65
CA ALA A 33 -9.51 3.65 -1.03
C ALA A 33 -10.60 4.71 -1.31
N GLY A 34 -11.39 4.54 -2.37
CA GLY A 34 -12.36 5.54 -2.83
C GLY A 34 -11.79 6.54 -3.82
N LEU A 35 -12.65 7.42 -4.34
CA LEU A 35 -12.29 8.43 -5.34
C LEU A 35 -11.51 9.59 -4.71
N GLY A 36 -10.38 9.99 -5.31
CA GLY A 36 -9.56 11.11 -4.83
C GLY A 36 -8.57 10.74 -3.72
N ASN A 37 -8.59 9.49 -3.27
CA ASN A 37 -7.74 8.93 -2.22
C ASN A 37 -6.56 8.16 -2.85
N GLU A 38 -5.87 8.79 -3.80
CA GLU A 38 -4.61 8.28 -4.35
C GLU A 38 -3.43 8.69 -3.46
N GLY A 39 -2.48 7.79 -3.24
CA GLY A 39 -1.36 8.05 -2.32
C GLY A 39 -0.84 6.77 -1.69
N SER A 40 -0.12 6.88 -0.57
CA SER A 40 0.39 5.73 0.17
C SER A 40 0.23 5.88 1.67
N VAL A 41 -0.03 4.77 2.36
CA VAL A 41 -0.04 4.69 3.83
C VAL A 41 0.82 3.52 4.29
N ILE A 42 1.30 3.59 5.54
CA ILE A 42 2.01 2.48 6.19
C ILE A 42 0.99 1.68 6.99
N TYR A 43 0.90 0.39 6.70
CA TYR A 43 0.12 -0.55 7.48
C TYR A 43 1.03 -1.39 8.37
N SER A 44 0.67 -1.52 9.65
CA SER A 44 1.31 -2.41 10.59
C SER A 44 0.30 -3.44 11.11
N TYR A 45 0.69 -4.71 11.11
CA TYR A 45 -0.12 -5.79 11.66
C TYR A 45 0.29 -6.04 13.12
N ASP A 46 -0.68 -6.19 14.03
CA ASP A 46 -0.41 -6.43 15.44
C ASP A 46 0.08 -7.87 15.70
N THR A 47 1.35 -8.14 15.38
CA THR A 47 1.99 -9.42 15.67
C THR A 47 2.30 -9.56 17.16
N ASN A 48 2.53 -8.46 17.87
CA ASN A 48 2.78 -8.46 19.32
C ASN A 48 1.66 -9.17 20.10
N THR A 49 0.40 -8.96 19.72
CA THR A 49 -0.73 -9.63 20.37
C THR A 49 -1.00 -11.02 19.78
N TYR A 50 -1.00 -11.14 18.45
CA TYR A 50 -1.59 -12.32 17.78
C TYR A 50 -0.56 -13.33 17.26
N LEU A 51 0.65 -12.88 16.91
CA LEU A 51 1.69 -13.69 16.28
C LEU A 51 3.11 -13.27 16.76
N PRO A 52 3.45 -13.35 18.05
CA PRO A 52 4.72 -12.78 18.56
C PRO A 52 5.98 -13.37 17.90
N TRP A 53 5.88 -14.59 17.36
CA TRP A 53 6.96 -15.24 16.62
C TRP A 53 7.28 -14.58 15.27
N LEU A 54 6.43 -13.65 14.79
CA LEU A 54 6.60 -12.89 13.55
C LEU A 54 7.09 -11.45 13.81
N ASN A 55 7.35 -11.09 15.07
CA ASN A 55 7.90 -9.79 15.40
C ASN A 55 9.29 -9.57 14.77
N THR A 56 9.62 -8.30 14.59
CA THR A 56 10.82 -7.81 13.92
C THR A 56 11.61 -6.87 14.84
N GLU A 57 12.79 -6.45 14.39
CA GLU A 57 13.58 -5.39 15.01
C GLU A 57 13.69 -4.29 13.97
N ASN A 58 13.02 -3.17 14.21
CA ASN A 58 12.80 -2.13 13.20
C ASN A 58 13.41 -0.77 13.61
N ASP A 59 13.82 -0.62 14.86
CA ASP A 59 14.33 0.64 15.42
C ASP A 59 15.78 0.58 15.94
N ASN A 60 16.45 -0.56 15.77
CA ASN A 60 17.85 -0.79 16.14
C ASN A 60 18.11 -0.73 17.67
N ASP A 61 17.13 -1.12 18.51
CA ASP A 61 17.27 -1.19 19.97
C ASP A 61 17.73 -2.56 20.52
N GLY A 62 17.77 -3.59 19.65
CA GLY A 62 18.17 -4.95 20.00
C GLY A 62 17.06 -5.83 20.58
N ASP A 63 15.80 -5.38 20.59
CA ASP A 63 14.62 -6.15 20.97
C ASP A 63 13.77 -6.55 19.75
N TYR A 64 13.29 -7.79 19.72
CA TYR A 64 12.46 -8.31 18.62
C TYR A 64 10.98 -8.19 18.98
N ALA A 65 10.56 -6.99 19.37
CA ALA A 65 9.23 -6.67 19.88
C ALA A 65 8.45 -5.71 18.96
N ASP A 66 8.93 -5.47 17.74
CA ASP A 66 8.26 -4.59 16.80
C ASP A 66 7.31 -5.32 15.88
N ASN A 67 6.14 -4.73 15.67
CA ASN A 67 5.22 -5.15 14.64
C ASN A 67 5.84 -4.91 13.24
N PRO A 68 5.76 -5.88 12.32
CA PRO A 68 6.14 -5.65 10.94
C PRO A 68 5.21 -4.61 10.31
N PHE A 69 5.73 -3.89 9.33
CA PHE A 69 4.95 -2.91 8.57
C PHE A 69 5.28 -2.95 7.09
N GLY A 70 4.34 -2.47 6.28
CA GLY A 70 4.46 -2.41 4.83
C GLY A 70 3.76 -1.19 4.26
N LYS A 71 4.20 -0.73 3.09
CA LYS A 71 3.59 0.39 2.39
C LYS A 71 2.51 -0.10 1.43
N VAL A 72 1.32 0.48 1.55
CA VAL A 72 0.17 0.26 0.66
C VAL A 72 0.00 1.49 -0.23
N THR A 73 -0.24 1.30 -1.53
CA THR A 73 -0.31 2.39 -2.50
C THR A 73 -1.52 2.25 -3.42
N PHE A 74 -2.27 3.33 -3.60
CA PHE A 74 -3.41 3.43 -4.52
C PHE A 74 -3.16 4.51 -5.59
N GLY A 75 -3.85 4.39 -6.73
CA GLY A 75 -3.81 5.39 -7.80
C GLY A 75 -2.56 5.37 -8.70
N GLN A 76 -1.65 4.41 -8.52
CA GLN A 76 -0.37 4.34 -9.25
C GLN A 76 -0.50 4.08 -10.77
N PHE A 77 -1.71 3.83 -11.28
CA PHE A 77 -1.92 3.53 -12.69
C PHE A 77 -2.34 4.77 -13.48
N ARG A 78 -1.43 5.35 -14.28
CA ARG A 78 -1.75 6.43 -15.24
C ARG A 78 -1.98 5.96 -16.69
N GLY A 79 -1.75 4.68 -17.00
CA GLY A 79 -1.68 4.21 -18.38
C GLY A 79 -0.58 4.92 -19.19
N THR A 80 -0.26 4.45 -20.39
CA THR A 80 0.65 5.18 -21.29
C THR A 80 -0.06 6.42 -21.85
N ASP A 81 0.65 7.55 -21.93
CA ASP A 81 0.15 8.76 -22.60
C ASP A 81 -0.33 8.42 -24.03
N ARG A 82 -1.48 8.96 -24.43
CA ARG A 82 -2.00 8.78 -25.80
C ARG A 82 -1.20 9.65 -26.76
N VAL A 83 -0.46 9.03 -27.68
CA VAL A 83 0.14 9.75 -28.82
C VAL A 83 -0.89 9.84 -29.95
N ILE A 84 -1.38 11.05 -30.25
CA ILE A 84 -2.24 11.31 -31.42
C ILE A 84 -1.33 11.75 -32.56
N TYR A 85 -1.29 10.98 -33.65
CA TYR A 85 -0.66 11.42 -34.90
C TYR A 85 -1.75 11.97 -35.83
N TRP A 86 -1.69 13.26 -36.15
CA TRP A 86 -2.36 13.79 -37.35
C TRP A 86 -1.35 13.86 -38.50
N ARG A 87 -1.78 13.56 -39.73
CA ARG A 87 -1.02 13.87 -40.96
C ARG A 87 -1.80 14.93 -41.72
N GLU A 88 -1.16 16.05 -42.02
CA GLU A 88 -1.71 16.99 -43.01
C GLU A 88 -1.52 16.41 -44.41
N ILE A 89 -2.62 16.33 -45.17
CA ILE A 89 -2.58 16.05 -46.60
C ILE A 89 -2.62 17.41 -47.28
N VAL A 90 -1.46 17.92 -47.66
CA VAL A 90 -1.37 19.11 -48.52
C VAL A 90 -1.54 18.65 -49.97
N ARG A 91 -2.50 19.25 -50.69
CA ARG A 91 -2.77 18.99 -52.11
C ARG A 91 -1.94 19.89 -52.99
#